data_AF-A0A1S1PBN3-F1
#
_entry.id   AF-A0A1S1PBN3-F1
#
_cell.length_a   1.000
_cell.length_b   1.000
_cell.length_c   1.000
_cell.angle_alpha   90.00
_cell.angle_beta   90.00
_cell.angle_gamma   90.00
#
_symmetry.space_group_name_H-M   'P 1'
#
loop_
_entity.id
_entity.type
_entity.pdbx_description
1 polymer ?
#
loop_
_entity_poly.entity_id
_entity_poly.type
_entity_poly.pdbx_seq_one_letter_code
_entity_poly.pdbx_strand_id
1 'polypeptide(L)'
;MVRVVVGAGGVYGLGYRMVWRPKYRRLMLASPVCDRCDGLIRQKCTEREWTVAALEVPPDPVDLFVKVHLRHFPPSVADQLEGQPWSVERAG
;
A
#
# COMPACT_ATOMS: atom_id res chain seq x y z
N MET A 1 16.74 -1.57 11.38
CA MET A 1 17.56 -1.18 10.20
C MET A 1 16.71 -0.28 9.29
N VAL A 2 16.95 1.03 9.30
CA VAL A 2 16.18 1.99 8.47
C VAL A 2 16.78 1.99 7.07
N ARG A 3 16.10 1.40 6.08
CA ARG A 3 16.45 1.65 4.67
C ARG A 3 16.17 3.11 4.32
N VAL A 4 17.20 3.81 3.84
CA VAL A 4 17.15 5.18 3.35
C VAL A 4 17.48 5.15 1.86
N VAL A 5 16.74 5.90 1.04
CA VAL A 5 16.94 5.93 -0.41
C VAL A 5 17.87 7.11 -0.73
N VAL A 6 18.93 6.85 -1.47
CA VAL A 6 19.91 7.89 -1.87
C VAL A 6 19.61 8.28 -3.30
N GLY A 7 19.34 9.57 -3.55
CA GLY A 7 19.21 10.12 -4.90
C GLY A 7 20.25 11.19 -5.19
N ALA A 8 20.28 11.67 -6.44
CA ALA A 8 21.31 12.57 -6.97
C ALA A 8 21.47 13.91 -6.22
N GLY A 9 20.54 14.29 -5.34
CA GLY A 9 20.59 15.52 -4.53
C GLY A 9 20.51 15.32 -3.02
N GLY A 10 20.61 14.07 -2.52
CA GLY A 10 20.58 13.81 -1.08
C GLY A 10 20.01 12.44 -0.69
N VAL A 11 20.17 12.14 0.60
CA VAL A 11 19.64 10.94 1.25
C VAL A 11 18.26 11.26 1.80
N TYR A 12 17.21 10.60 1.31
CA TYR A 12 15.85 10.81 1.79
C TYR A 12 15.23 9.49 2.26
N GLY A 13 14.63 9.55 3.45
CA GLY A 13 13.92 8.46 4.09
C GLY A 13 12.46 8.81 4.23
N LEU A 14 11.75 9.03 3.12
CA LEU A 14 10.34 9.38 3.18
C LEU A 14 9.49 8.12 3.32
N GLY A 15 8.98 7.91 4.53
CA GLY A 15 8.00 6.88 4.84
C GLY A 15 6.63 7.52 5.05
N TYR A 16 5.63 7.03 4.34
CA TYR A 16 4.24 7.41 4.57
C TYR A 16 3.55 6.28 5.31
N ARG A 17 2.85 6.65 6.39
CA ARG A 17 1.81 5.82 6.99
C ARG A 17 0.48 6.21 6.37
N MET A 18 -0.19 5.24 5.77
CA MET A 18 -1.53 5.39 5.24
C MET A 18 -2.46 4.48 6.03
N VAL A 19 -3.49 5.07 6.61
CA VAL A 19 -4.54 4.34 7.30
C VAL A 19 -5.85 4.68 6.63
N TRP A 20 -6.53 3.69 6.07
CA TRP A 20 -7.83 3.90 5.44
C TRP A 20 -8.82 2.80 5.80
N ARG A 21 -10.10 3.14 5.68
CA ARG A 21 -11.20 2.19 5.86
C ARG A 21 -11.74 1.78 4.49
N PRO A 22 -11.60 0.51 4.10
CA PRO A 22 -12.08 0.03 2.81
C PRO A 22 -13.61 0.10 2.76
N LYS A 23 -14.16 0.52 1.62
CA LYS A 23 -15.61 0.65 1.44
C LYS A 23 -16.37 -0.67 1.64
N TYR A 24 -15.71 -1.80 1.42
CA TYR A 24 -16.29 -3.16 1.48
C TYR A 24 -15.83 -3.96 2.71
N ARG A 25 -16.00 -3.39 3.91
CA ARG A 25 -15.60 -4.02 5.19
C ARG A 25 -16.14 -5.45 5.40
N ARG A 26 -17.33 -5.76 4.86
CA ARG A 26 -17.91 -7.11 4.98
C ARG A 26 -17.18 -8.17 4.15
N LEU A 27 -16.59 -7.81 3.01
CA LEU A 27 -15.85 -8.74 2.16
C LEU A 27 -14.45 -9.01 2.73
N MET A 28 -13.83 -8.00 3.35
CA MET A 28 -12.49 -8.16 3.96
C MET A 28 -12.47 -8.97 5.27
N LEU A 29 -13.63 -9.22 5.89
CA LEU A 29 -13.75 -10.16 7.00
C LEU A 29 -13.52 -11.62 6.57
N ALA A 30 -13.61 -11.92 5.27
CA ALA A 30 -13.23 -13.22 4.75
C ALA A 30 -11.71 -13.30 4.61
N SER A 31 -11.08 -14.20 5.38
CA SER A 31 -9.63 -14.49 5.29
C SER A 31 -9.06 -14.56 3.86
N PRO A 32 -9.71 -15.23 2.88
CA PRO A 32 -9.16 -15.29 1.52
C PRO A 32 -9.12 -13.94 0.78
N VAL A 33 -10.00 -13.00 1.12
CA VAL A 33 -9.99 -11.65 0.54
C VAL A 33 -8.84 -10.84 1.15
N CYS A 34 -8.62 -10.98 2.47
CA CYS A 34 -7.52 -10.33 3.17
C CYS A 34 -6.14 -10.75 2.61
N ASP A 35 -5.91 -12.07 2.48
CA ASP A 35 -4.65 -12.62 1.97
C ASP A 35 -4.38 -12.15 0.53
N ARG A 36 -5.43 -12.11 -0.30
CA ARG A 36 -5.32 -11.62 -1.68
C ARG A 36 -5.06 -10.12 -1.73
N CYS A 37 -5.68 -9.33 -0.87
CA CYS A 37 -5.43 -7.89 -0.76
C CYS A 37 -3.98 -7.59 -0.35
N ASP A 38 -3.44 -8.30 0.64
CA ASP A 38 -2.02 -8.17 1.02
C ASP A 38 -1.11 -8.46 -0.17
N GLY A 39 -1.36 -9.57 -0.89
CA GLY A 39 -0.59 -9.93 -2.09
C GLY A 39 -0.64 -8.86 -3.19
N LEU A 40 -1.82 -8.32 -3.48
CA LEU A 40 -2.00 -7.26 -4.49
C LEU A 40 -1.29 -5.96 -4.10
N ILE A 41 -1.38 -5.56 -2.83
CA ILE A 41 -0.70 -4.35 -2.34
C ILE A 41 0.81 -4.52 -2.46
N ARG A 42 1.36 -5.67 -2.02
CA ARG A 42 2.80 -5.96 -2.15
C ARG A 42 3.27 -6.02 -3.59
N GLN A 43 2.48 -6.62 -4.48
CA GLN A 43 2.79 -6.68 -5.91
C GLN A 43 2.86 -5.26 -6.50
N LYS A 44 1.87 -4.41 -6.21
CA LYS A 44 1.83 -3.03 -6.68
C LYS A 44 2.98 -2.19 -6.16
N CYS A 45 3.34 -2.36 -4.88
CA CYS A 45 4.50 -1.71 -4.32
C CYS A 45 5.78 -2.17 -5.02
N THR A 46 5.92 -3.47 -5.30
CA THR A 46 7.08 -4.03 -6.03
C THR A 46 7.17 -3.47 -7.46
N GLU A 47 6.06 -3.41 -8.20
CA GLU A 47 5.99 -2.84 -9.56
C GLU A 47 6.45 -1.37 -9.62
N ARG A 48 6.35 -0.64 -8.51
CA ARG A 48 6.64 0.80 -8.43
C ARG A 48 7.92 1.10 -7.66
N GLU A 49 8.71 0.06 -7.35
CA GLU A 49 9.92 0.15 -6.53
C GLU A 49 9.67 0.76 -5.14
N TRP A 50 8.45 0.61 -4.63
CA TRP A 50 8.08 1.05 -3.29
C TRP A 50 8.42 -0.03 -2.28
N THR A 51 9.03 0.36 -1.17
CA THR A 51 9.37 -0.57 -0.10
C THR A 51 8.26 -0.57 0.94
N VAL A 52 7.49 -1.65 1.02
CA VAL A 52 6.55 -1.89 2.13
C VAL A 52 7.38 -2.20 3.38
N ALA A 53 7.28 -1.36 4.41
CA ALA A 53 7.95 -1.62 5.69
C ALA A 53 7.04 -2.36 6.67
N ALA A 54 5.73 -2.08 6.62
CA ALA A 54 4.70 -2.79 7.36
C ALA A 54 3.40 -2.71 6.56
N LEU A 55 2.65 -3.81 6.54
CA LEU A 55 1.30 -3.88 6.00
C LEU A 55 0.49 -4.75 6.94
N GLU A 56 -0.50 -4.13 7.57
CA GLU A 56 -1.50 -4.81 8.35
C GLU A 56 -2.84 -4.60 7.66
N VAL A 57 -3.46 -5.70 7.24
CA VAL A 57 -4.81 -5.70 6.66
C VAL A 57 -5.78 -6.33 7.68
N PRO A 58 -5.98 -5.74 8.88
CA PRO A 58 -7.05 -6.20 9.75
C PRO A 58 -8.40 -5.78 9.13
N PRO A 59 -9.52 -6.39 9.56
CA PRO A 59 -10.83 -6.11 8.99
C PRO A 59 -11.27 -4.64 9.09
N ASP A 60 -10.72 -3.87 10.04
CA ASP A 60 -10.85 -2.40 10.10
C ASP A 60 -9.89 -1.82 11.15
N PRO A 61 -9.09 -0.76 10.87
CA PRO A 61 -8.71 -0.16 9.58
C PRO A 61 -7.42 -0.76 8.99
N VAL A 62 -7.22 -0.65 7.67
CA VAL A 62 -5.97 -1.08 7.01
C VAL A 62 -4.87 -0.08 7.34
N ASP A 63 -3.72 -0.54 7.84
CA ASP A 63 -2.52 0.26 8.11
C ASP A 63 -1.39 -0.20 7.18
N LEU A 64 -0.98 0.68 6.27
CA LEU A 64 0.16 0.48 5.39
C LEU A 64 1.23 1.52 5.72
N PHE A 65 2.44 1.02 5.96
CA PHE A 65 3.64 1.83 6.01
C PHE A 65 4.50 1.56 4.78
N VAL A 66 4.59 2.54 3.89
CA VAL A 66 5.33 2.45 2.63
C VAL A 66 6.41 3.52 2.55
N LYS A 67 7.60 3.12 2.10
CA LYS A 67 8.68 4.03 1.74
C LYS A 67 8.69 4.20 0.23
N VAL A 68 8.56 5.45 -0.21
CA VAL A 68 8.49 5.81 -1.62
C VAL A 68 9.57 6.83 -1.98
N HIS A 69 9.93 6.88 -3.26
CA HIS A 69 10.81 7.93 -3.77
C HIS A 69 10.13 9.29 -3.68
N LEU A 70 10.89 10.38 -3.47
CA LEU A 70 10.41 11.78 -3.43
C LEU A 70 9.58 12.23 -4.65
N ARG A 71 9.57 11.45 -5.74
CA ARG A 71 8.77 11.71 -6.94
C ARG A 71 7.29 11.35 -6.75
N HIS A 72 6.96 10.58 -5.72
CA HIS A 72 5.60 10.15 -5.42
C HIS A 72 5.02 10.93 -4.25
N PHE A 73 4.01 11.75 -4.55
CA PHE A 73 3.26 12.51 -3.55
C PHE A 73 2.18 11.64 -2.88
N PRO A 74 1.81 11.93 -1.63
CA PRO A 74 0.83 11.14 -0.88
C PRO A 74 -0.51 10.90 -1.61
N PRO A 75 -1.14 11.88 -2.28
CA PRO A 75 -2.41 11.64 -2.96
C PRO A 75 -2.27 10.65 -4.12
N SER A 76 -1.14 10.67 -4.83
CA SER A 76 -0.89 9.75 -5.94
C SER A 76 -0.68 8.31 -5.45
N VAL A 77 -0.08 8.15 -4.27
CA VAL A 77 0.12 6.84 -3.64
C VAL A 77 -1.21 6.30 -3.11
N ALA A 78 -2.02 7.16 -2.48
CA ALA A 78 -3.35 6.79 -1.98
C ALA A 78 -4.29 6.39 -3.11
N ASP A 79 -4.37 7.16 -4.20
CA ASP A 79 -5.23 6.85 -5.35
C ASP A 79 -4.94 5.46 -5.95
N GLN A 80 -3.67 5.07 -6.01
CA GLN A 80 -3.27 3.78 -6.58
C GLN A 80 -3.54 2.59 -5.66
N LEU A 81 -3.39 2.78 -4.35
CA LEU A 81 -3.60 1.74 -3.35
C LEU A 81 -5.07 1.62 -2.98
N GLU A 82 -5.79 2.72 -2.98
CA GLU A 82 -7.22 2.73 -2.82
C GLU A 82 -7.85 2.23 -4.14
N GLY A 83 -7.85 2.96 -5.24
CA GLY A 83 -8.71 2.67 -6.39
C GLY A 83 -8.62 1.26 -7.05
N GLN A 84 -7.49 0.57 -6.97
CA GLN A 84 -7.21 -0.62 -7.78
C GLN A 84 -7.49 -2.01 -7.17
N PRO A 85 -7.19 -2.32 -5.89
CA PRO A 85 -7.26 -3.69 -5.40
C PRO A 85 -8.68 -4.27 -5.42
N TRP A 86 -9.70 -3.42 -5.21
CA TRP A 86 -11.10 -3.82 -5.20
C TRP A 86 -11.77 -3.80 -6.58
N SER A 87 -11.20 -3.11 -7.57
CA SER A 87 -11.74 -3.09 -8.92
C SER A 87 -11.46 -4.40 -9.67
N VAL A 88 -10.37 -5.10 -9.33
CA VAL A 88 -9.99 -6.38 -9.96
C VAL A 88 -10.93 -7.54 -9.56
N GLU A 89 -11.66 -7.41 -8.45
CA GLU A 89 -12.62 -8.43 -7.99
C GLU A 89 -13.97 -8.35 -8.74
N ARG A 90 -14.22 -7.29 -9.53
CA ARG A 90 -15.42 -7.17 -10.37
C ARG A 90 -15.29 -7.87 -11.74
N ALA A 91 -14.13 -8.44 -12.07
CA ALA A 91 -13.85 -9.01 -13.38
C ALA A 91 -13.76 -10.55 -13.41
N GLY A 92 -14.21 -11.24 -12.35
CA GLY A 92 -14.22 -12.71 -12.25
C GLY A 92 -15.59 -13.24 -11.89
#